data_AF-A0A9D1WFE5-F1
#
_entry.id   AF-A0A9D1WFE5-F1
#
_cell.length_a   1.000
_cell.length_b   1.000
_cell.length_c   1.000
_cell.angle_alpha   90.00
_cell.angle_beta   90.00
_cell.angle_gamma   90.00
#
_symmetry.space_group_name_H-M   'P 1'
#
loop_
_entity.id
_entity.type
_entity.pdbx_description
1 polymer ?
#
loop_
_entity_poly.entity_id
_entity_poly.type
_entity_poly.pdbx_seq_one_letter_code
_entity_poly.pdbx_strand_id
1 'polypeptide(L)'
;MAHIERLESECPPDAHKVIRPPENEVNATIVVKVEESEEQKYGIEDLCSVLALMSDKPLLYCNESLKAKIEGQKAAEEIEPRYLQICADTQGDSNPAQGEAFIRYSDDSQGPAQPYIDLTQNPEECKNFLELLQKKQFLIIDTTAMLILRSISTVFPWDRLLAGDFMRQYERARGLLSAADLDLLQDIRYGRKDGYSIKETDPNAYQYLRLERKLFLQYPTEDDD
;
A
#
# COMPACT_ATOMS: atom_id res chain seq x y z
N MET A 1 23.38 11.69 -18.03
CA MET A 1 22.01 11.31 -17.65
C MET A 1 21.82 11.79 -16.23
N ALA A 2 20.84 12.66 -15.99
CA ALA A 2 20.57 13.14 -14.64
C ALA A 2 20.00 11.96 -13.84
N HIS A 3 20.71 11.55 -12.79
CA HIS A 3 20.21 10.62 -11.80
C HIS A 3 18.97 11.28 -11.18
N ILE A 4 17.78 10.72 -11.41
CA ILE A 4 16.60 11.10 -10.64
C ILE A 4 16.83 10.48 -9.27
N GLU A 5 17.16 11.30 -8.27
CA GLU A 5 17.26 10.86 -6.87
C GLU A 5 15.94 10.19 -6.48
N ARG A 6 16.01 8.89 -6.22
CA ARG A 6 14.91 8.12 -5.64
C ARG A 6 14.74 8.58 -4.18
N LEU A 7 13.52 8.50 -3.65
CA LEU A 7 13.26 8.79 -2.24
C LEU A 7 14.05 7.79 -1.37
N GLU A 8 15.16 8.23 -0.79
CA GLU A 8 15.93 7.45 0.18
C GLU A 8 15.32 7.62 1.59
N SER A 9 15.22 6.50 2.32
CA SER A 9 14.57 6.37 3.63
C SER A 9 15.42 6.84 4.80
N GLU A 10 16.64 7.35 4.57
CA GLU A 10 17.55 7.74 5.64
C GLU A 10 17.21 9.15 6.17
N CYS A 11 16.32 9.22 7.17
CA CYS A 11 16.13 10.39 8.02
C CYS A 11 16.36 10.04 9.51
N PRO A 12 16.78 11.03 10.33
CA PRO A 12 17.50 10.80 11.58
C PRO A 12 16.63 10.21 12.69
N PRO A 13 17.25 9.55 13.69
CA PRO A 13 16.56 8.68 14.63
C PRO A 13 15.64 9.46 15.59
N ASP A 14 14.43 8.90 15.76
CA ASP A 14 13.65 8.89 17.00
C ASP A 14 13.30 10.24 17.66
N ALA A 15 12.38 10.99 17.05
CA ALA A 15 11.65 12.05 17.77
C ALA A 15 10.26 11.63 18.29
N HIS A 16 9.71 10.49 17.84
CA HIS A 16 8.30 10.12 18.10
C HIS A 16 8.07 8.72 18.70
N LYS A 17 9.11 7.92 18.96
CA LYS A 17 9.03 6.77 19.88
C LYS A 17 8.91 7.28 21.32
N VAL A 18 7.80 7.96 21.61
CA VAL A 18 7.35 8.26 22.95
C VAL A 18 7.06 6.92 23.61
N ILE A 19 7.75 6.68 24.73
CA ILE A 19 7.80 5.49 25.60
C ILE A 19 6.40 5.17 26.18
N ARG A 20 5.43 4.82 25.33
CA ARG A 20 4.07 4.44 25.74
C ARG A 20 3.72 3.17 24.99
N PRO A 21 3.20 2.12 25.65
CA PRO A 21 2.76 0.92 24.94
C PRO A 21 1.67 1.28 23.92
N PRO A 22 1.53 0.52 22.83
CA PRO A 22 0.43 0.71 21.90
C PRO A 22 -0.92 0.58 22.63
N GLU A 23 -1.81 1.53 22.40
CA GLU A 23 -3.14 1.59 23.01
C GLU A 23 -4.22 0.93 22.11
N ASN A 24 -3.93 0.76 20.82
CA ASN A 24 -4.84 0.18 19.84
C ASN A 24 -4.21 -1.05 19.18
N GLU A 25 -5.00 -2.10 19.01
CA GLU A 25 -4.60 -3.30 18.28
C GLU A 25 -4.76 -3.13 16.78
N VAL A 26 -3.77 -3.56 16.01
CA VAL A 26 -3.86 -3.76 14.56
C VAL A 26 -3.84 -5.25 14.29
N ASN A 27 -5.01 -5.79 13.97
CA ASN A 27 -5.21 -7.21 13.67
C ASN A 27 -5.38 -7.47 12.17
N ALA A 28 -5.58 -6.42 11.38
CA ALA A 28 -5.70 -6.53 9.93
C ALA A 28 -4.33 -6.61 9.26
N THR A 29 -4.26 -7.32 8.14
CA THR A 29 -3.08 -7.36 7.28
C THR A 29 -3.35 -6.61 5.99
N ILE A 30 -2.50 -5.64 5.66
CA ILE A 30 -2.58 -4.87 4.43
C ILE A 30 -2.03 -5.70 3.28
N VAL A 31 -2.76 -5.73 2.16
CA VAL A 31 -2.41 -6.44 0.93
C VAL A 31 -2.39 -5.45 -0.22
N VAL A 32 -1.30 -5.43 -1.00
CA VAL A 32 -1.20 -4.55 -2.18
C VAL A 32 -1.74 -5.29 -3.40
N LYS A 33 -2.78 -4.75 -4.01
CA LYS A 33 -3.28 -5.21 -5.30
C LYS A 33 -2.40 -4.65 -6.41
N VAL A 34 -1.92 -5.54 -7.26
CA VAL A 34 -1.10 -5.16 -8.41
C VAL A 34 -1.80 -5.59 -9.69
N GLU A 35 -2.05 -4.63 -10.57
CA GLU A 35 -2.74 -4.86 -11.84
C GLU A 35 -1.72 -5.13 -12.97
N GLU A 36 -2.06 -6.01 -13.92
CA GLU A 36 -1.19 -6.28 -15.08
C GLU A 36 -0.90 -5.03 -15.90
N SER A 37 -1.83 -4.07 -15.92
CA SER A 37 -1.65 -2.81 -16.64
C SER A 37 -0.45 -1.99 -16.15
N GLU A 38 -0.09 -2.12 -14.86
CA GLU A 38 1.08 -1.44 -14.30
C GLU A 38 2.37 -2.08 -14.82
N GLU A 39 2.45 -3.41 -14.83
CA GLU A 39 3.60 -4.13 -15.37
C GLU A 39 3.77 -3.87 -16.86
N GLN A 40 2.68 -3.86 -17.64
CA GLN A 40 2.74 -3.59 -19.08
C GLN A 40 3.23 -2.16 -19.39
N LYS A 41 2.89 -1.18 -18.54
CA LYS A 41 3.22 0.23 -18.75
C LYS A 41 4.63 0.59 -18.24
N TYR A 42 5.02 0.07 -17.08
CA TYR A 42 6.23 0.48 -16.39
C TYR A 42 7.34 -0.58 -16.40
N GLY A 43 7.00 -1.85 -16.60
CA GLY A 43 7.95 -2.97 -16.56
C GLY A 43 8.07 -3.58 -15.16
N ILE A 44 8.50 -4.84 -15.12
CA ILE A 44 8.57 -5.64 -13.89
C ILE A 44 9.63 -5.14 -12.90
N GLU A 45 10.75 -4.59 -13.39
CA GLU A 45 11.85 -4.09 -12.56
C GLU A 45 11.37 -2.92 -11.70
N ASP A 46 10.82 -1.87 -12.34
CA ASP A 46 10.31 -0.69 -11.63
C ASP A 46 9.14 -1.05 -10.70
N LEU A 47 8.33 -2.05 -11.07
CA LEU A 47 7.27 -2.58 -10.20
C LEU A 47 7.82 -3.22 -8.93
N CYS A 48 8.80 -4.11 -9.04
CA CYS A 48 9.42 -4.72 -7.87
C CYS A 48 10.13 -3.68 -6.99
N SER A 49 10.81 -2.67 -7.58
CA SER A 49 11.40 -1.56 -6.82
C SER A 49 10.34 -0.76 -6.05
N VAL A 50 9.17 -0.51 -6.65
CA VAL A 50 8.06 0.18 -5.96
C VAL A 50 7.50 -0.68 -4.83
N LEU A 51 7.36 -1.99 -5.03
CA LEU A 51 6.90 -2.90 -3.98
C LEU A 51 7.88 -3.02 -2.81
N ALA A 52 9.19 -2.89 -3.06
CA ALA A 52 10.22 -2.84 -2.02
C ALA A 52 10.07 -1.63 -1.09
N LEU A 53 9.48 -0.51 -1.55
CA LEU A 53 9.16 0.64 -0.69
C LEU A 53 8.09 0.30 0.36
N MET A 54 7.28 -0.74 0.10
CA MET A 54 6.41 -1.33 1.10
C MET A 54 7.25 -2.30 1.95
N SER A 55 7.15 -3.57 1.64
CA SER A 55 7.78 -4.68 2.35
C SER A 55 9.19 -4.99 1.88
N ASP A 56 10.08 -5.45 2.75
CA ASP A 56 11.00 -6.53 2.35
C ASP A 56 10.19 -7.83 2.11
N LYS A 57 9.04 -7.99 2.78
CA LYS A 57 8.12 -9.14 2.67
C LYS A 57 6.69 -8.70 2.29
N PRO A 58 6.48 -8.04 1.14
CA PRO A 58 5.17 -7.46 0.81
C PRO A 58 4.14 -8.57 0.56
N LEU A 59 2.92 -8.39 1.07
CA LEU A 59 1.79 -9.27 0.78
C LEU A 59 1.00 -8.71 -0.42
N LEU A 60 0.88 -9.51 -1.47
CA LEU A 60 0.38 -9.10 -2.78
C LEU A 60 -0.89 -9.83 -3.17
N TYR A 61 -1.77 -9.13 -3.88
CA TYR A 61 -2.89 -9.71 -4.62
C TYR A 61 -2.72 -9.40 -6.11
N CYS A 62 -2.41 -10.41 -6.90
CA CYS A 62 -2.20 -10.30 -8.34
C CYS A 62 -2.60 -11.61 -9.02
N ASN A 63 -2.64 -11.61 -10.34
CA ASN A 63 -2.91 -12.84 -11.09
C ASN A 63 -1.66 -13.75 -11.19
N GLU A 64 -1.85 -14.99 -11.64
CA GLU A 64 -0.77 -15.98 -11.72
C GLU A 64 0.32 -15.60 -12.73
N SER A 65 -0.01 -14.87 -13.81
CA SER A 65 0.98 -14.42 -14.79
C SER A 65 1.95 -13.40 -14.16
N LEU A 66 1.41 -12.40 -13.47
CA LEU A 66 2.21 -11.37 -12.82
C LEU A 66 3.01 -11.94 -11.65
N LYS A 67 2.40 -12.85 -10.87
CA LYS A 67 3.09 -13.60 -9.83
C LYS A 67 4.34 -14.30 -10.36
N ALA A 68 4.25 -15.01 -11.49
CA ALA A 68 5.41 -15.69 -12.08
C ALA A 68 6.53 -14.70 -12.50
N LYS A 69 6.16 -13.51 -12.97
CA LYS A 69 7.13 -12.45 -13.32
C LYS A 69 7.81 -11.88 -12.08
N ILE A 70 7.05 -11.59 -11.02
CA ILE A 70 7.57 -11.07 -9.74
C ILE A 70 8.53 -12.11 -9.12
N GLU A 71 8.14 -13.39 -9.10
CA GLU A 71 9.00 -14.48 -8.61
C GLU A 71 10.33 -14.58 -9.37
N GLY A 72 10.35 -14.23 -10.65
CA GLY A 72 11.58 -14.20 -11.46
C GLY A 72 12.52 -13.03 -11.11
N GLN A 73 11.99 -11.92 -10.62
CA GLN A 73 12.74 -10.69 -10.36
C GLN A 73 13.03 -10.45 -8.86
N LYS A 74 12.32 -11.13 -7.96
CA LYS A 74 12.36 -10.88 -6.50
C LYS A 74 13.76 -10.88 -5.88
N ALA A 75 14.66 -11.73 -6.39
CA ALA A 75 16.03 -11.85 -5.89
C ALA A 75 16.92 -10.64 -6.26
N ALA A 76 16.62 -9.96 -7.35
CA ALA A 76 17.38 -8.79 -7.79
C ALA A 76 17.00 -7.52 -6.99
N GLU A 77 15.75 -7.46 -6.52
CA GLU A 77 15.20 -6.33 -5.75
C GLU A 77 15.10 -6.65 -4.24
N GLU A 78 15.73 -7.76 -3.81
CA GLU A 78 15.82 -8.19 -2.41
C GLU A 78 14.47 -8.31 -1.67
N ILE A 79 13.40 -8.67 -2.40
CA ILE A 79 12.05 -8.84 -1.83
C ILE A 79 11.66 -10.32 -1.67
N GLU A 80 10.89 -10.63 -0.64
CA GLU A 80 10.29 -11.92 -0.35
C GLU A 80 8.74 -11.83 -0.36
N PRO A 81 8.12 -11.65 -1.54
CA PRO A 81 6.68 -11.46 -1.63
C PRO A 81 5.89 -12.69 -1.17
N ARG A 82 4.75 -12.44 -0.55
CA ARG A 82 3.72 -13.44 -0.23
C ARG A 82 2.48 -13.13 -1.04
N TYR A 83 1.65 -14.14 -1.34
CA TYR A 83 0.49 -13.96 -2.21
C TYR A 83 -0.81 -14.32 -1.49
N LEU A 84 -1.79 -13.43 -1.62
CA LEU A 84 -3.15 -13.64 -1.18
C LEU A 84 -3.93 -14.42 -2.25
N GLN A 85 -4.59 -15.50 -1.84
CA GLN A 85 -5.51 -16.27 -2.67
C GLN A 85 -6.93 -16.11 -2.13
N ILE A 86 -7.86 -15.70 -2.99
CA ILE A 86 -9.29 -15.62 -2.66
C ILE A 86 -9.92 -17.02 -2.75
N CYS A 87 -10.73 -17.39 -1.75
CA CYS A 87 -11.47 -18.64 -1.73
C CYS A 87 -12.61 -18.60 -2.76
N ALA A 88 -12.58 -19.53 -3.74
CA ALA A 88 -13.56 -19.62 -4.81
C ALA A 88 -15.01 -19.74 -4.30
N ASP A 89 -15.20 -20.44 -3.19
CA ASP A 89 -16.52 -20.74 -2.62
C ASP A 89 -17.17 -19.53 -1.91
N THR A 90 -16.41 -18.45 -1.70
CA THR A 90 -16.88 -17.22 -1.01
C THR A 90 -17.18 -16.06 -1.95
N GLN A 91 -17.01 -16.24 -3.27
CA GLN A 91 -17.58 -15.33 -4.27
C GLN A 91 -19.11 -15.57 -4.38
N GLY A 92 -19.84 -15.43 -3.28
CA GLY A 92 -21.29 -15.56 -3.27
C GLY A 92 -21.95 -14.29 -3.79
N ASP A 93 -22.46 -14.35 -5.04
CA ASP A 93 -23.58 -13.62 -5.69
C ASP A 93 -23.97 -12.16 -5.31
N SER A 94 -23.26 -11.44 -4.44
CA SER A 94 -23.73 -10.14 -3.93
C SER A 94 -22.67 -9.08 -3.63
N ASN A 95 -21.38 -9.42 -3.47
CA ASN A 95 -20.32 -8.38 -3.49
C ASN A 95 -18.92 -8.97 -3.77
N PRO A 96 -18.28 -8.72 -4.94
CA PRO A 96 -16.91 -9.19 -5.20
C PRO A 96 -15.85 -8.53 -4.29
N ALA A 97 -16.20 -7.44 -3.61
CA ALA A 97 -15.31 -6.70 -2.72
C ALA A 97 -15.17 -7.30 -1.31
N GLN A 98 -15.86 -8.39 -0.97
CA GLN A 98 -15.77 -9.04 0.34
C GLN A 98 -15.89 -10.57 0.21
N GLY A 99 -15.18 -11.31 1.06
CA GLY A 99 -15.21 -12.77 1.07
C GLY A 99 -14.15 -13.34 2.02
N GLU A 100 -13.70 -14.57 1.79
CA GLU A 100 -12.57 -15.16 2.52
C GLU A 100 -11.37 -15.34 1.60
N ALA A 101 -10.18 -15.18 2.18
CA ALA A 101 -8.91 -15.36 1.52
C ALA A 101 -7.89 -15.98 2.48
N PHE A 102 -6.81 -16.53 1.93
CA PHE A 102 -5.69 -17.06 2.69
C PHE A 102 -4.37 -16.69 2.03
N ILE A 103 -3.28 -16.69 2.81
CA ILE A 103 -1.93 -16.52 2.30
C ILE A 103 -1.42 -17.88 1.81
N ARG A 104 -0.88 -17.93 0.60
CA ARG A 104 -0.12 -19.07 0.09
C ARG A 104 1.37 -18.78 0.26
N TYR A 105 2.07 -19.65 0.97
CA TYR A 105 3.49 -19.54 1.22
C TYR A 105 4.31 -20.22 0.10
N SER A 106 5.61 -19.97 0.08
CA SER A 106 6.54 -20.49 -0.95
C SER A 106 6.70 -22.01 -0.93
N ASP A 107 6.38 -22.66 0.17
CA ASP A 107 6.37 -24.12 0.35
C ASP A 107 5.02 -24.77 0.02
N ASP A 108 4.12 -24.02 -0.64
CA ASP A 108 2.74 -24.39 -0.94
C ASP A 108 1.84 -24.61 0.29
N SER A 109 2.31 -24.32 1.50
CA SER A 109 1.46 -24.30 2.68
C SER A 109 0.45 -23.15 2.60
N GLN A 110 -0.70 -23.34 3.27
CA GLN A 110 -1.79 -22.38 3.30
C GLN A 110 -1.97 -21.86 4.72
N GLY A 111 -2.06 -20.54 4.86
CA GLY A 111 -2.48 -19.90 6.09
C GLY A 111 -3.95 -20.14 6.40
N PRO A 112 -4.43 -19.78 7.61
CA PRO A 112 -5.84 -19.84 7.92
C PRO A 112 -6.63 -18.90 7.01
N ALA A 113 -7.80 -19.34 6.55
CA ALA A 113 -8.74 -18.48 5.85
C ALA A 113 -9.23 -17.36 6.80
N GLN A 114 -9.27 -16.14 6.29
CA GLN A 114 -9.74 -14.96 7.00
C GLN A 114 -10.60 -14.10 6.07
N PRO A 115 -11.50 -13.27 6.62
CA PRO A 115 -12.24 -12.30 5.82
C PRO A 115 -11.29 -11.36 5.06
N TYR A 116 -11.70 -10.89 3.88
CA TYR A 116 -11.03 -9.80 3.17
C TYR A 116 -12.02 -8.70 2.80
N ILE A 117 -11.48 -7.48 2.64
CA ILE A 117 -12.19 -6.34 2.06
C ILE A 117 -11.30 -5.73 0.97
N ASP A 118 -11.84 -5.61 -0.24
CA ASP A 118 -11.20 -4.93 -1.36
C ASP A 118 -11.60 -3.45 -1.42
N LEU A 119 -10.72 -2.60 -0.88
CA LEU A 119 -10.89 -1.15 -0.86
C LEU A 119 -10.67 -0.51 -2.23
N THR A 120 -10.08 -1.24 -3.19
CA THR A 120 -9.97 -0.77 -4.59
C THR A 120 -11.31 -0.80 -5.30
N GLN A 121 -12.17 -1.76 -4.93
CA GLN A 121 -13.53 -1.91 -5.45
C GLN A 121 -14.58 -1.20 -4.60
N ASN A 122 -14.31 -1.00 -3.30
CA ASN A 122 -15.19 -0.29 -2.38
C ASN A 122 -14.47 0.87 -1.67
N PRO A 123 -14.14 1.95 -2.40
CA PRO A 123 -13.37 3.08 -1.84
C PRO A 123 -14.13 3.85 -0.75
N GLU A 124 -15.46 3.71 -0.67
CA GLU A 124 -16.25 4.34 0.40
C GLU A 124 -15.99 3.73 1.77
N GLU A 125 -15.56 2.46 1.83
CA GLU A 125 -15.20 1.79 3.09
C GLU A 125 -13.87 2.29 3.66
N CYS A 126 -13.06 3.03 2.88
CA CYS A 126 -11.85 3.66 3.39
C CYS A 126 -12.13 4.62 4.56
N LYS A 127 -13.34 5.19 4.67
CA LYS A 127 -13.72 6.03 5.81
C LYS A 127 -13.72 5.30 7.16
N ASN A 128 -13.86 3.98 7.11
CA ASN A 128 -13.86 3.10 8.27
C ASN A 128 -12.48 2.43 8.48
N PHE A 129 -11.43 2.86 7.77
CA PHE A 129 -10.15 2.16 7.73
C PHE A 129 -9.59 1.85 9.13
N LEU A 130 -9.69 2.78 10.08
CA LEU A 130 -9.19 2.57 11.44
C LEU A 130 -9.97 1.51 12.21
N GLU A 131 -11.29 1.45 12.04
CA GLU A 131 -12.14 0.38 12.58
C GLU A 131 -11.86 -0.96 11.90
N LEU A 132 -11.52 -0.94 10.60
CA LEU A 132 -11.14 -2.12 9.85
C LEU A 132 -9.77 -2.67 10.30
N LEU A 133 -8.82 -1.82 10.71
CA LEU A 133 -7.51 -2.26 11.22
C LEU A 133 -7.62 -3.13 12.48
N GLN A 134 -8.66 -2.95 13.29
CA GLN A 134 -8.85 -3.70 14.55
C GLN A 134 -9.37 -5.12 14.35
N LYS A 135 -9.87 -5.45 13.15
CA LYS A 135 -10.45 -6.76 12.84
C LYS A 135 -9.38 -7.68 12.26
N LYS A 136 -9.44 -8.97 12.58
CA LYS A 136 -8.60 -9.99 11.98
C LYS A 136 -9.08 -10.29 10.55
N GLN A 137 -8.49 -9.62 9.56
CA GLN A 137 -8.89 -9.67 8.16
C GLN A 137 -7.79 -9.17 7.22
N PHE A 138 -7.95 -9.38 5.92
CA PHE A 138 -7.13 -8.78 4.87
C PHE A 138 -7.76 -7.48 4.35
N LEU A 139 -6.96 -6.43 4.18
CA LEU A 139 -7.37 -5.18 3.54
C LEU A 139 -6.59 -5.00 2.24
N ILE A 140 -7.28 -5.16 1.11
CA ILE A 140 -6.68 -5.04 -0.22
C ILE A 140 -6.74 -3.57 -0.65
N ILE A 141 -5.59 -2.99 -0.98
CA ILE A 141 -5.42 -1.59 -1.37
C ILE A 141 -4.63 -1.49 -2.68
N ASP A 142 -4.80 -0.39 -3.42
CA ASP A 142 -4.05 -0.15 -4.65
C ASP A 142 -2.63 0.36 -4.37
N THR A 143 -1.74 0.22 -5.37
CA THR A 143 -0.35 0.72 -5.33
C THR A 143 -0.28 2.23 -5.09
N THR A 144 -1.32 2.99 -5.46
CA THR A 144 -1.36 4.45 -5.28
C THR A 144 -1.56 4.84 -3.81
N ALA A 145 -2.34 4.08 -3.06
CA ALA A 145 -2.66 4.30 -1.65
C ALA A 145 -1.70 3.63 -0.68
N MET A 146 -0.88 2.70 -1.15
CA MET A 146 -0.12 1.77 -0.31
C MET A 146 0.75 2.45 0.76
N LEU A 147 1.53 3.47 0.38
CA LEU A 147 2.45 4.15 1.31
C LEU A 147 1.68 4.96 2.36
N ILE A 148 0.63 5.68 1.95
CA ILE A 148 -0.19 6.48 2.88
C ILE A 148 -0.91 5.57 3.88
N LEU A 149 -1.63 4.57 3.41
CA LEU A 149 -2.46 3.72 4.28
C LEU A 149 -1.58 2.85 5.19
N ARG A 150 -0.40 2.42 4.72
CA ARG A 150 0.58 1.75 5.59
C ARG A 150 1.09 2.68 6.69
N SER A 151 1.53 3.89 6.37
CA SER A 151 1.98 4.84 7.41
C SER A 151 0.86 5.19 8.39
N ILE A 152 -0.40 5.25 7.95
CA ILE A 152 -1.51 5.46 8.88
C ILE A 152 -1.69 4.25 9.82
N SER A 153 -1.56 3.03 9.29
CA SER A 153 -1.65 1.81 10.09
C SER A 153 -0.56 1.68 11.15
N THR A 154 0.61 2.31 10.94
CA THR A 154 1.73 2.28 11.89
C THR A 154 1.59 3.36 12.97
N VAL A 155 0.92 4.47 12.66
CA VAL A 155 0.57 5.52 13.63
C VAL A 155 -0.58 5.09 14.55
N PHE A 156 -1.56 4.39 14.00
CA PHE A 156 -2.81 4.03 14.69
C PHE A 156 -2.63 3.32 16.06
N PRO A 157 -1.73 2.33 16.23
CA PRO A 157 -1.47 1.72 17.52
C PRO A 157 -1.16 2.72 18.63
N TRP A 158 -0.47 3.81 18.31
CA TRP A 158 0.07 4.77 19.28
C TRP A 158 -0.79 6.01 19.43
N ASP A 159 -1.41 6.49 18.35
CA ASP A 159 -2.24 7.69 18.36
C ASP A 159 -3.41 7.60 17.37
N ARG A 160 -4.56 7.13 17.86
CA ARG A 160 -5.80 7.06 17.08
C ARG A 160 -6.27 8.43 16.58
N LEU A 161 -6.09 9.50 17.35
CA LEU A 161 -6.57 10.83 16.97
C LEU A 161 -5.76 11.38 15.81
N LEU A 162 -4.43 11.21 15.86
CA LEU A 162 -3.52 11.57 14.78
C LEU A 162 -3.74 10.72 13.53
N ALA A 163 -3.85 9.40 13.67
CA ALA A 163 -4.20 8.50 12.57
C ALA A 163 -5.54 8.90 11.92
N GLY A 164 -6.53 9.28 12.72
CA GLY A 164 -7.81 9.79 12.24
C GLY A 164 -7.70 11.12 11.48
N ASP A 165 -6.77 11.98 11.87
CA ASP A 165 -6.49 13.22 11.12
C ASP A 165 -5.82 12.93 9.77
N PHE A 166 -4.89 11.98 9.73
CA PHE A 166 -4.27 11.54 8.48
C PHE A 166 -5.27 10.85 7.55
N MET A 167 -6.21 10.06 8.08
CA MET A 167 -7.31 9.50 7.28
C MET A 167 -8.19 10.58 6.66
N ARG A 168 -8.60 11.61 7.42
CA ARG A 168 -9.36 12.74 6.88
C ARG A 168 -8.59 13.50 5.80
N GLN A 169 -7.28 13.67 5.98
CA GLN A 169 -6.41 14.30 4.97
C GLN A 169 -6.32 13.43 3.70
N TYR A 170 -6.20 12.12 3.85
CA TYR A 170 -6.17 11.16 2.75
C TYR A 170 -7.48 11.14 1.97
N GLU A 171 -8.61 10.99 2.63
CA GLU A 171 -9.94 11.01 1.99
C GLU A 171 -10.17 12.30 1.21
N ARG A 172 -9.83 13.45 1.82
CA ARG A 172 -9.92 14.74 1.16
C ARG A 172 -9.02 14.82 -0.06
N ALA A 173 -7.76 14.38 0.04
CA ALA A 173 -6.82 14.43 -1.08
C ALA A 173 -7.27 13.49 -2.21
N ARG A 174 -7.68 12.26 -1.88
CA ARG A 174 -8.14 11.26 -2.85
C ARG A 174 -9.45 11.68 -3.54
N GLY A 175 -10.37 12.30 -2.81
CA GLY A 175 -11.63 12.82 -3.36
C GLY A 175 -11.47 13.98 -4.35
N LEU A 176 -10.27 14.57 -4.45
CA LEU A 176 -9.95 15.62 -5.41
C LEU A 176 -9.27 15.10 -6.68
N LEU A 177 -8.85 13.83 -6.71
CA LEU A 177 -8.10 13.27 -7.83
C LEU A 177 -9.02 12.91 -9.00
N SER A 178 -8.64 13.37 -10.19
CA SER A 178 -9.18 12.89 -11.46
C SER A 178 -8.45 11.62 -11.94
N ALA A 179 -8.97 10.98 -12.99
CA ALA A 179 -8.26 9.87 -13.64
C ALA A 179 -6.87 10.28 -14.16
N ALA A 180 -6.74 11.50 -14.69
CA ALA A 180 -5.46 12.03 -15.14
C ALA A 180 -4.48 12.26 -13.98
N ASP A 181 -4.99 12.70 -12.82
CA ASP A 181 -4.15 12.82 -11.61
C ASP A 181 -3.67 11.44 -11.15
N LEU A 182 -4.52 10.41 -11.18
CA LEU A 182 -4.13 9.04 -10.82
C LEU A 182 -3.03 8.49 -11.75
N ASP A 183 -3.18 8.68 -13.06
CA ASP A 183 -2.15 8.32 -14.04
C ASP A 183 -0.83 9.07 -13.78
N LEU A 184 -0.90 10.36 -13.45
CA LEU A 184 0.26 11.18 -13.11
C LEU A 184 0.95 10.70 -11.82
N LEU A 185 0.18 10.35 -10.79
CA LEU A 185 0.71 9.81 -9.54
C LEU A 185 1.45 8.50 -9.78
N GLN A 186 0.92 7.61 -10.62
CA GLN A 186 1.62 6.40 -11.05
C GLN A 186 2.91 6.76 -11.81
N ASP A 187 2.85 7.64 -12.82
CA ASP A 187 4.05 8.06 -13.56
C ASP A 187 5.16 8.58 -12.63
N ILE A 188 4.80 9.31 -11.57
CA ILE A 188 5.76 9.81 -10.58
C ILE A 188 6.30 8.67 -9.70
N ARG A 189 5.43 7.77 -9.23
CA ARG A 189 5.82 6.61 -8.41
C ARG A 189 6.82 5.71 -9.11
N TYR A 190 6.61 5.46 -10.40
CA TYR A 190 7.48 4.65 -11.26
C TYR A 190 8.66 5.46 -11.88
N GLY A 191 8.93 6.67 -11.37
CA GLY A 191 10.08 7.48 -11.78
C GLY A 191 10.04 7.99 -13.23
N ARG A 192 8.87 7.98 -13.88
CA ARG A 192 8.68 8.50 -15.25
C ARG A 192 8.54 10.02 -15.29
N LYS A 193 8.11 10.64 -14.19
CA LYS A 193 7.99 12.10 -14.03
C LYS A 193 8.51 12.55 -12.68
N ASP A 194 9.06 13.77 -12.65
CA ASP A 194 9.49 14.40 -11.41
C ASP A 194 8.31 15.04 -10.66
N GLY A 195 8.03 14.54 -9.46
CA GLY A 195 6.97 15.06 -8.60
C GLY A 195 7.20 16.46 -8.03
N TYR A 196 8.40 17.04 -8.14
CA TYR A 196 8.62 18.45 -7.77
C TYR A 196 8.08 19.44 -8.80
N SER A 197 7.99 19.02 -10.06
CA SER A 197 7.57 19.88 -11.18
C SER A 197 6.06 20.15 -11.20
N ILE A 198 5.25 19.34 -10.51
CA ILE A 198 3.80 19.34 -10.68
C ILE A 198 3.03 20.31 -9.77
N LYS A 199 3.73 21.04 -8.89
CA LYS A 199 3.09 21.90 -7.87
C LYS A 199 2.17 22.97 -8.47
N GLU A 200 2.57 23.55 -9.60
CA GLU A 200 1.83 24.63 -10.26
C GLU A 200 0.91 24.11 -11.37
N THR A 201 1.23 22.96 -11.96
CA THR A 201 0.47 22.38 -13.09
C THR A 201 -0.66 21.47 -12.62
N ASP A 202 -0.44 20.70 -11.55
CA ASP A 202 -1.35 19.64 -11.09
C ASP A 202 -1.51 19.72 -9.55
N PRO A 203 -2.22 20.75 -9.04
CA PRO A 203 -2.30 21.03 -7.60
C PRO A 203 -2.95 19.91 -6.77
N ASN A 204 -3.88 19.15 -7.38
CA ASN A 204 -4.57 18.04 -6.70
C ASN A 204 -3.62 16.84 -6.50
N ALA A 205 -2.96 16.40 -7.57
CA ALA A 205 -1.91 15.37 -7.49
C ALA A 205 -0.78 15.80 -6.54
N TYR A 206 -0.35 17.06 -6.58
CA TYR A 206 0.66 17.59 -5.65
C TYR A 206 0.20 17.52 -4.18
N GLN A 207 -1.06 17.83 -3.89
CA GLN A 207 -1.59 17.73 -2.53
C GLN A 207 -1.54 16.28 -2.01
N TYR A 208 -1.85 15.30 -2.86
CA TYR A 208 -1.75 13.88 -2.54
C TYR A 208 -0.29 13.45 -2.29
N LEU A 209 0.64 13.79 -3.19
CA LEU A 209 2.06 13.48 -3.02
C LEU A 209 2.66 14.14 -1.78
N ARG A 210 2.22 15.35 -1.45
CA ARG A 210 2.68 16.03 -0.23
C ARG A 210 2.28 15.26 1.02
N LEU A 211 1.08 14.67 1.04
CA LEU A 211 0.64 13.82 2.13
C LEU A 211 1.44 12.52 2.18
N GLU A 212 1.62 11.85 1.04
CA GLU A 212 2.41 10.62 0.94
C GLU A 212 3.84 10.83 1.45
N ARG A 213 4.56 11.83 0.92
CA ARG A 213 5.93 12.13 1.33
C ARG A 213 6.02 12.48 2.81
N LYS A 214 5.06 13.26 3.33
CA LYS A 214 5.01 13.61 4.75
C LYS A 214 4.91 12.34 5.62
N LEU A 215 3.99 11.44 5.28
CA LEU A 215 3.74 10.25 6.07
C LEU A 215 4.85 9.21 5.94
N PHE A 216 5.32 8.98 4.72
CA PHE A 216 6.38 8.02 4.43
C PHE A 216 7.71 8.41 5.12
N LEU A 217 8.08 9.70 5.07
CA LEU A 217 9.33 10.18 5.69
C LEU A 217 9.24 10.30 7.22
N GLN A 218 8.05 10.55 7.78
CA GLN A 218 7.88 10.74 9.23
C GLN A 218 7.67 9.42 9.98
N TYR A 219 7.19 8.38 9.29
CA TYR A 219 6.88 7.08 9.87
C TYR A 219 7.47 5.95 9.00
N PRO A 220 8.81 5.91 8.83
CA PRO A 220 9.45 4.77 8.20
C PRO A 220 9.23 3.54 9.08
N THR A 221 8.83 2.44 8.44
CA THR A 221 8.70 1.14 9.09
C THR A 221 10.03 0.41 8.96
N GLU A 222 10.72 0.20 10.07
CA GLU A 222 11.52 -1.02 10.20
C GLU A 222 10.49 -2.12 10.49
N ASP A 223 10.43 -3.14 9.63
CA ASP A 223 9.65 -4.34 9.96
C ASP A 223 10.44 -5.07 11.06
N ASP A 224 9.96 -5.01 12.30
CA ASP A 224 10.48 -5.88 13.36
C ASP A 224 10.15 -7.34 12.99
N ASP A 225 11.19 -8.17 12.83
CA ASP A 225 11.16 -9.61 12.48
C ASP A 225 10.21 -10.48 13.33
#